data_AF-A0A2H1FF15-F1
#
_entry.id   AF-A0A2H1FF15-F1
#
_cell.length_a   1.000
_cell.length_b   1.000
_cell.length_c   1.000
_cell.angle_alpha   90.00
_cell.angle_beta   90.00
_cell.angle_gamma   90.00
#
_symmetry.space_group_name_H-M   'P 1'
#
loop_
_entity.id
_entity.type
_entity.pdbx_description
1 polymer ?
#
loop_
_entity_poly.entity_id
_entity_poly.type
_entity_poly.pdbx_seq_one_letter_code
_entity_poly.pdbx_strand_id
1 'polypeptide(L)'
;MFRFAPLILLGVGISFPWWISLSFFTFWMTFFLLDIKSTVGFNEFIKYETNVMVRLFSRRFTPKQSLALQILFEIVIIFSGSIFSLRLDVSSAGIIALVFGITHMTAWRSNKEFIAV
;
A
#
# COMPACT_ATOMS: atom_id res chain seq x y z
N MET A 1 5.49 -3.26 -18.22
CA MET A 1 6.89 -3.40 -17.77
C MET A 1 6.91 -3.50 -16.24
N PHE A 2 7.00 -4.71 -15.68
CA PHE A 2 7.16 -4.93 -14.24
C PHE A 2 8.66 -5.07 -13.93
N ARG A 3 9.33 -3.99 -13.52
CA ARG A 3 10.76 -3.98 -13.16
C ARG A 3 11.02 -3.81 -11.64
N PHE A 4 10.03 -4.07 -10.80
CA PHE A 4 10.16 -3.96 -9.34
C PHE A 4 10.12 -5.30 -8.59
N ALA A 5 9.95 -6.42 -9.30
CA ALA A 5 9.91 -7.76 -8.71
C ALA A 5 11.17 -8.22 -7.94
N PRO A 6 12.42 -7.75 -8.20
CA PRO A 6 13.57 -8.26 -7.45
C PRO A 6 13.79 -7.59 -6.09
N LEU A 7 13.16 -6.45 -5.78
CA LEU A 7 13.39 -5.75 -4.51
C LEU A 7 12.64 -6.37 -3.32
N ILE A 8 11.48 -6.97 -3.56
CA ILE A 8 10.70 -7.67 -2.52
C ILE A 8 11.43 -8.94 -2.03
N LEU A 9 12.24 -9.56 -2.90
CA LEU A 9 13.00 -10.77 -2.59
C LEU A 9 14.35 -10.48 -1.89
N LEU A 10 14.90 -9.27 -1.99
CA LEU A 10 16.18 -8.91 -1.35
C LEU A 10 16.06 -8.58 0.14
N GLY A 11 14.84 -8.41 0.67
CA GLY A 11 14.58 -8.07 2.07
C GLY A 11 14.36 -9.27 3.00
N VAL A 12 14.22 -10.48 2.45
CA VAL A 12 13.92 -11.70 3.21
C VAL A 12 15.21 -12.17 3.92
N GLY A 13 15.47 -11.63 5.11
CA GLY A 13 16.64 -11.95 5.93
C GLY A 13 17.36 -10.74 6.55
N ILE A 14 16.95 -9.51 6.22
CA ILE A 14 17.48 -8.30 6.86
C ILE A 14 16.64 -7.99 8.09
N SER A 15 17.25 -8.13 9.27
CA SER A 15 16.65 -7.70 10.54
C SER A 15 17.01 -6.25 10.82
N PHE A 16 15.99 -5.43 11.03
CA PHE A 16 16.13 -4.04 11.44
C PHE A 16 15.73 -3.88 12.91
N PRO A 17 16.32 -2.91 13.63
CA PRO A 17 15.78 -2.47 14.90
C PRO A 17 14.30 -2.08 14.79
N TRP A 18 13.52 -2.39 15.83
CA TRP A 18 12.06 -2.17 15.84
C TRP A 18 11.65 -0.72 15.50
N TRP A 19 12.48 0.28 15.83
CA TRP A 19 12.21 1.69 15.54
C TRP A 19 12.31 2.04 14.04
N ILE A 20 13.13 1.31 13.27
CA ILE A 20 13.15 1.43 11.80
C ILE A 20 11.85 0.86 11.23
N SER A 21 11.47 -0.34 11.67
CA SER A 21 10.22 -0.98 11.25
C SER A 21 9.02 -0.10 11.60
N LEU A 22 9.00 0.49 12.80
CA LEU A 22 7.97 1.45 13.20
C LEU A 22 7.88 2.64 12.23
N SER A 23 9.03 3.20 11.82
CA SER A 23 9.07 4.30 10.85
C SER A 23 8.46 3.89 9.50
N PHE A 24 8.67 2.65 9.05
CA PHE A 24 8.05 2.13 7.83
C PHE A 24 6.53 1.98 7.96
N PHE A 25 6.04 1.50 9.10
CA PHE A 25 4.60 1.44 9.38
C PHE A 25 3.96 2.82 9.46
N THR A 26 4.62 3.79 10.11
CA THR A 26 4.15 5.18 10.16
C THR A 26 4.11 5.80 8.76
N PHE A 27 5.13 5.54 7.94
CA PHE A 27 5.20 6.00 6.55
C PHE A 27 4.04 5.42 5.73
N TRP A 28 3.83 4.10 5.80
CA TRP A 28 2.69 3.42 5.17
C TRP A 28 1.37 4.05 5.59
N MET A 29 1.08 4.09 6.89
CA MET A 29 -0.18 4.62 7.41
C MET A 29 -0.42 6.08 6.98
N THR A 30 0.62 6.91 6.98
CA THR A 30 0.51 8.32 6.58
C THR A 30 0.09 8.44 5.12
N PHE A 31 0.78 7.76 4.22
CA PHE A 31 0.46 7.84 2.80
C PHE A 31 -0.81 7.10 2.44
N PHE A 32 -1.13 6.02 3.14
CA PHE A 32 -2.39 5.31 3.05
C PHE A 32 -3.60 6.24 3.31
N LEU A 33 -3.55 7.01 4.40
CA LEU A 33 -4.61 7.97 4.74
C LEU A 33 -4.72 9.12 3.73
N LEU A 34 -3.57 9.61 3.24
CA LEU A 34 -3.54 10.65 2.20
C LEU A 34 -4.11 10.14 0.87
N ASP A 35 -3.78 8.91 0.49
CA ASP A 35 -4.29 8.23 -0.70
C ASP A 35 -5.82 8.08 -0.62
N ILE A 36 -6.35 7.48 0.47
CA ILE A 36 -7.80 7.39 0.70
C ILE A 36 -8.48 8.75 0.56
N LYS A 37 -7.94 9.78 1.25
CA LYS A 37 -8.54 11.11 1.24
C LYS A 37 -8.62 11.65 -0.18
N SER A 38 -7.58 11.43 -0.99
CA SER A 38 -7.59 11.81 -2.39
C SER A 38 -8.58 10.98 -3.21
N THR A 39 -8.55 9.65 -3.13
CA THR A 39 -9.45 8.77 -3.89
C THR A 39 -10.92 9.03 -3.59
N VAL A 40 -11.29 9.23 -2.32
CA VAL A 40 -12.69 9.55 -1.93
C VAL A 40 -13.10 10.93 -2.43
N GLY A 41 -12.18 11.90 -2.48
CA GLY A 41 -12.42 13.23 -3.03
C GLY A 41 -12.68 13.23 -4.55
N PHE A 42 -12.18 12.22 -5.28
CA PHE A 42 -12.24 12.12 -6.74
C PHE A 42 -12.96 10.86 -7.22
N ASN A 43 -14.06 10.47 -6.57
CA ASN A 43 -14.82 9.26 -6.91
C ASN A 43 -15.20 9.15 -8.41
N GLU A 44 -15.47 10.29 -9.07
CA GLU A 44 -15.82 10.34 -10.50
C GLU A 44 -14.65 9.95 -11.43
N PHE A 45 -13.42 10.08 -10.94
CA PHE A 45 -12.19 9.82 -11.70
C PHE A 45 -11.51 8.51 -11.31
N ILE A 46 -12.19 7.64 -10.55
CA ILE A 46 -11.59 6.39 -10.04
C ILE A 46 -11.10 5.43 -11.13
N LYS A 47 -11.61 5.57 -12.36
CA LYS A 47 -11.10 4.83 -13.53
C LYS A 47 -9.63 5.14 -13.86
N TYR A 48 -9.15 6.33 -13.48
CA TYR A 48 -7.79 6.79 -13.69
C TYR A 48 -6.91 6.63 -12.45
N GLU A 49 -7.45 6.07 -11.37
CA GLU A 49 -6.72 5.80 -10.14
C GLU A 49 -5.46 4.97 -10.46
N THR A 50 -4.32 5.47 -9.98
CA THR A 50 -3.02 4.84 -10.19
C THR A 50 -2.84 3.65 -9.24
N ASN A 51 -3.56 3.66 -8.11
CA ASN A 51 -3.67 2.51 -7.24
C ASN A 51 -4.38 1.34 -7.95
N VAL A 52 -3.59 0.34 -8.35
CA VAL A 52 -4.06 -0.82 -9.13
C VAL A 52 -5.14 -1.60 -8.38
N MET A 53 -5.03 -1.76 -7.06
CA MET A 53 -6.00 -2.52 -6.27
C MET A 53 -7.36 -1.81 -6.26
N VAL A 54 -7.40 -0.51 -5.96
CA VAL A 54 -8.63 0.28 -6.02
C VAL A 54 -9.26 0.22 -7.40
N ARG A 55 -8.46 0.43 -8.45
CA ARG A 55 -8.94 0.44 -9.83
C ARG A 55 -9.51 -0.92 -10.25
N LEU A 56 -8.89 -2.02 -9.82
CA LEU A 56 -9.38 -3.38 -10.09
C LEU A 56 -10.68 -3.68 -9.35
N PHE A 57 -10.76 -3.37 -8.06
CA PHE A 57 -11.98 -3.60 -7.27
C PHE A 57 -13.12 -2.69 -7.73
N SER A 58 -12.83 -1.47 -8.14
CA SER A 58 -13.84 -0.49 -8.60
C SER A 58 -14.51 -0.89 -9.91
N ARG A 59 -14.03 -1.94 -10.61
CA ARG A 59 -14.72 -2.54 -11.75
C ARG A 59 -15.96 -3.34 -11.34
N ARG A 60 -16.02 -3.80 -10.09
CA ARG A 60 -17.08 -4.67 -9.56
C ARG A 60 -17.75 -4.15 -8.30
N PHE A 61 -17.10 -3.25 -7.58
CA PHE A 61 -17.55 -2.72 -6.31
C PHE A 61 -17.58 -1.19 -6.35
N THR A 62 -18.30 -0.58 -5.41
CA THR A 62 -18.26 0.87 -5.22
C THR A 62 -16.87 1.33 -4.77
N PRO A 63 -16.49 2.61 -4.97
CA PRO A 63 -15.21 3.15 -4.48
C PRO A 63 -14.93 2.85 -3.01
N LYS A 64 -15.94 3.03 -2.14
CA LYS A 64 -15.83 2.78 -0.71
C LYS A 64 -15.55 1.30 -0.39
N GLN A 65 -16.24 0.38 -1.07
CA GLN A 65 -16.01 -1.06 -0.91
C GLN A 65 -14.63 -1.47 -1.45
N SER A 66 -14.19 -0.86 -2.54
CA SER A 66 -12.87 -1.09 -3.14
C SER A 66 -11.74 -0.70 -2.20
N LEU A 67 -11.87 0.45 -1.53
CA LEU A 67 -10.95 0.89 -0.48
C LEU A 67 -10.97 -0.07 0.72
N ALA A 68 -12.15 -0.52 1.16
CA ALA A 68 -12.25 -1.49 2.25
C ALA A 68 -11.58 -2.83 1.93
N LEU A 69 -11.75 -3.33 0.70
CA LEU A 69 -11.10 -4.54 0.21
C LEU A 69 -9.59 -4.38 0.12
N GLN A 70 -9.11 -3.21 -0.32
CA GLN A 70 -7.69 -2.91 -0.35
C GLN A 70 -7.08 -2.92 1.07
N ILE A 71 -7.74 -2.26 2.04
CA ILE A 71 -7.31 -2.28 3.45
C ILE A 71 -7.16 -3.72 3.94
N LEU A 72 -8.21 -4.52 3.73
CA LEU A 72 -8.22 -5.90 4.17
C LEU A 72 -7.08 -6.70 3.52
N PHE A 73 -6.87 -6.51 2.22
CA PHE A 73 -5.84 -7.21 1.47
C PHE A 73 -4.42 -6.81 1.91
N GLU A 74 -4.16 -5.52 2.11
CA GLU A 74 -2.87 -5.02 2.60
C GLU A 74 -2.56 -5.50 4.01
N ILE A 75 -3.54 -5.47 4.92
CA ILE A 75 -3.40 -6.03 6.27
C ILE A 75 -3.07 -7.51 6.17
N VAL A 76 -3.81 -8.29 5.37
CA VAL A 76 -3.53 -9.72 5.19
C VAL A 76 -2.13 -9.93 4.65
N ILE A 77 -1.65 -9.15 3.68
CA ILE A 77 -0.29 -9.30 3.13
C ILE A 77 0.78 -8.91 4.16
N ILE A 78 0.66 -7.73 4.79
CA ILE A 78 1.62 -7.23 5.79
C ILE A 78 1.78 -8.23 6.94
N PHE A 79 0.67 -8.83 7.39
CA PHE A 79 0.65 -9.78 8.49
C PHE A 79 0.66 -11.25 8.05
N SER A 80 0.64 -11.56 6.75
CA SER A 80 0.69 -12.94 6.23
C SER A 80 1.97 -13.65 6.68
N GLY A 81 3.06 -12.90 6.84
CA GLY A 81 4.30 -13.41 7.41
C GLY A 81 4.10 -14.00 8.80
N SER A 82 3.30 -13.35 9.65
CA SER A 82 2.96 -13.86 10.98
C SER A 82 2.05 -15.09 10.96
N ILE A 83 1.26 -15.28 9.89
CA ILE A 83 0.32 -16.41 9.73
C ILE A 83 1.02 -17.67 9.24
N PHE A 84 1.95 -17.55 8.29
CA PHE A 84 2.61 -18.70 7.65
C PHE A 84 3.97 -19.09 8.27
N SER A 85 4.56 -18.24 9.11
CA SER A 85 5.79 -18.57 9.84
C SER A 85 5.82 -17.85 11.18
N LEU A 86 5.69 -18.61 12.28
CA LEU A 86 5.83 -18.15 13.67
C LEU A 86 7.21 -17.52 14.01
N ARG A 87 8.10 -17.38 13.03
CA ARG A 87 9.47 -16.84 13.17
C ARG A 87 9.76 -15.66 12.26
N LEU A 88 8.78 -15.12 11.54
CA LEU A 88 9.03 -13.94 10.71
C LEU A 88 9.20 -12.69 11.59
N ASP A 89 10.44 -12.22 11.61
CA ASP A 89 10.87 -10.98 12.26
C ASP A 89 10.07 -9.78 11.74
N VAL A 90 9.71 -8.86 12.64
CA VAL A 90 8.89 -7.65 12.38
C VAL A 90 9.46 -6.83 11.23
N SER A 91 10.76 -6.95 10.98
CA SER A 91 11.49 -6.38 9.85
C SER A 91 10.86 -6.69 8.49
N SER A 92 10.40 -7.92 8.25
CA SER A 92 9.80 -8.30 6.96
C SER A 92 8.47 -7.58 6.73
N ALA A 93 7.62 -7.51 7.76
CA ALA A 93 6.38 -6.76 7.72
C ALA A 93 6.63 -5.25 7.53
N GLY A 94 7.71 -4.73 8.13
CA GLY A 94 8.16 -3.35 7.92
C GLY A 94 8.56 -3.06 6.46
N ILE A 95 9.30 -3.95 5.78
CA ILE A 95 9.66 -3.77 4.36
C ILE A 95 8.39 -3.77 3.49
N ILE A 96 7.47 -4.70 3.74
CA ILE A 96 6.19 -4.76 3.02
C ILE A 96 5.40 -3.46 3.23
N ALA A 97 5.32 -2.98 4.47
CA ALA A 97 4.69 -1.70 4.78
C ALA A 97 5.36 -0.54 4.01
N LEU A 98 6.69 -0.46 3.97
CA LEU A 98 7.40 0.56 3.19
C LEU A 98 7.03 0.51 1.70
N VAL A 99 6.99 -0.69 1.09
CA VAL A 99 6.62 -0.86 -0.33
C VAL A 99 5.20 -0.40 -0.60
N PHE A 100 4.24 -0.75 0.28
CA PHE A 100 2.88 -0.21 0.17
C PHE A 100 2.85 1.30 0.37
N GLY A 101 3.56 1.84 1.35
CA GLY A 101 3.67 3.27 1.58
C GLY A 101 4.16 4.05 0.36
N ILE A 102 5.18 3.53 -0.34
CA ILE A 102 5.67 4.12 -1.61
C ILE A 102 4.55 4.09 -2.67
N THR A 103 3.83 2.97 -2.78
CA THR A 103 2.71 2.83 -3.72
C THR A 103 1.63 3.89 -3.46
N HIS A 104 1.23 4.08 -2.20
CA HIS A 104 0.27 5.13 -1.83
C HIS A 104 0.79 6.53 -2.05
N MET A 105 2.07 6.79 -1.75
CA MET A 105 2.70 8.08 -2.03
C MET A 105 2.63 8.40 -3.53
N THR A 106 2.88 7.42 -4.39
CA THR A 106 2.77 7.61 -5.85
C THR A 106 1.34 7.82 -6.31
N ALA A 107 0.37 7.08 -5.77
CA ALA A 107 -1.05 7.25 -6.08
C ALA A 107 -1.57 8.62 -5.63
N TRP A 108 -1.29 9.01 -4.38
CA TRP A 108 -1.63 10.33 -3.85
C TRP A 108 -1.04 11.48 -4.67
N ARG A 109 0.23 11.39 -5.08
CA ARG A 109 0.86 12.39 -5.96
C ARG A 109 0.18 12.46 -7.32
N SER A 110 -0.07 11.31 -7.93
CA SER A 110 -0.80 11.22 -9.21
C SER A 110 -2.20 11.84 -9.12
N ASN A 111 -2.91 11.60 -8.02
CA ASN A 111 -4.24 12.17 -7.79
C ASN A 111 -4.17 13.70 -7.59
N LYS A 112 -3.10 14.22 -6.96
CA LYS A 112 -2.89 15.67 -6.84
C LYS A 112 -2.58 16.34 -8.18
N GLU A 113 -1.72 15.73 -8.99
CA GLU A 113 -1.36 16.25 -10.31
C GLU A 113 -2.55 16.29 -11.26
N PHE A 114 -3.48 15.33 -11.14
CA PHE A 114 -4.72 15.32 -11.92
C PHE A 114 -5.64 16.53 -11.64
N ILE A 115 -5.60 17.11 -10.43
CA ILE A 115 -6.42 18.29 -10.05
C ILE A 115 -5.81 19.60 -10.56
N ALA A 116 -4.49 19.62 -10.78
CA ALA A 116 -3.78 20.82 -11.22
C ALA A 116 -3.97 21.13 -12.72
N VAL A 117 -4.70 20.26 -13.44
CA VAL A 117 -5.04 20.36 -14.87
C VAL A 117 -6.53 20.62 -14.99
#